data_AF-A0A1H5L2Z1-F1
#
_entry.id   AF-A0A1H5L2Z1-F1
#
_cell.length_a   1.000
_cell.length_b   1.000
_cell.length_c   1.000
_cell.angle_alpha   90.00
_cell.angle_beta   90.00
_cell.angle_gamma   90.00
#
_symmetry.space_group_name_H-M   'P 1'
#
loop_
_entity.id
_entity.type
_entity.pdbx_description
1 polymer ?
#
loop_
_entity_poly.entity_id
_entity_poly.type
_entity_poly.pdbx_seq_one_letter_code
_entity_poly.pdbx_strand_id
1 'polypeptide(L)' 'MCTLTHFVPHTNHPSMLPPAMFSHTVFAPAEPAMPRFQVILAGNAFFHIKEISTGHVRGFRSNHNEACALARALESRC' A
#
# COMPACT_ATOMS: atom_id res chain seq x y z
N MET A 1 49.05 4.77 -52.15
CA MET A 1 48.66 5.31 -50.84
C MET A 1 47.68 4.31 -50.21
N CYS A 2 48.12 3.09 -49.89
CA CYS A 2 48.79 2.61 -48.66
C CYS A 2 47.78 2.07 -47.63
N THR A 3 47.82 0.75 -47.47
CA THR A 3 47.18 -0.17 -46.52
C THR A 3 47.50 0.19 -45.07
N LEU A 4 46.57 -0.03 -44.12
CA LEU A 4 46.99 -0.47 -42.78
C LEU A 4 45.91 -1.26 -42.04
N THR A 5 46.36 -2.41 -41.56
CA THR A 5 45.73 -3.46 -40.78
C THR A 5 45.82 -3.15 -39.28
N HIS A 6 44.76 -3.49 -38.54
CA HIS A 6 44.74 -4.06 -37.17
C HIS A 6 45.31 -3.26 -35.97
N PHE A 7 44.49 -3.05 -34.93
CA PHE A 7 44.71 -3.70 -33.63
C PHE A 7 43.48 -3.58 -32.71
N VAL A 8 42.96 -4.72 -32.25
CA VAL A 8 41.96 -4.81 -31.17
C VAL A 8 42.72 -4.80 -29.83
N PRO A 9 42.47 -3.86 -28.91
CA PRO A 9 42.88 -4.03 -27.52
C PRO A 9 41.81 -4.90 -26.84
N HIS A 10 42.12 -6.18 -26.73
CA HIS A 10 41.47 -7.07 -25.78
C HIS A 10 42.27 -7.02 -24.47
N THR A 11 41.88 -6.22 -23.49
CA THR A 11 42.31 -6.45 -22.11
C THR A 11 41.33 -5.90 -21.07
N ASN A 12 40.85 -6.86 -20.29
CA ASN A 12 40.65 -6.80 -18.84
C ASN A 12 39.39 -6.10 -18.31
N HIS A 13 38.42 -6.96 -17.97
CA HIS A 13 37.75 -6.99 -16.68
C HIS A 13 38.24 -5.91 -15.69
N PRO A 14 37.31 -5.11 -15.17
CA PRO A 14 36.91 -5.40 -13.82
C PRO A 14 35.50 -5.95 -13.86
N SER A 15 35.32 -7.08 -13.17
CA SER A 15 34.01 -7.52 -12.73
C SER A 15 33.40 -6.32 -12.03
N MET A 16 32.44 -5.65 -12.69
CA MET A 16 31.58 -4.72 -12.00
C MET A 16 30.93 -5.56 -10.91
N LEU A 17 31.35 -5.24 -9.70
CA LEU A 17 30.98 -5.88 -8.45
C LEU A 17 29.49 -6.19 -8.48
N PRO A 18 29.04 -7.34 -7.93
CA PRO A 18 27.61 -7.56 -7.76
C PRO A 18 27.04 -6.30 -7.09
N PRO A 19 25.95 -5.72 -7.63
CA PRO A 19 25.33 -4.58 -6.98
C PRO A 19 25.16 -4.98 -5.53
N ALA A 20 25.74 -4.14 -4.67
CA ALA A 20 25.66 -4.26 -3.23
C ALA A 20 24.29 -4.83 -2.92
N MET A 21 24.25 -5.92 -2.15
CA MET A 21 23.00 -6.41 -1.61
C MET A 21 22.38 -5.21 -0.91
N PHE A 22 21.48 -4.55 -1.62
CA PHE A 22 20.37 -3.86 -1.01
C PHE A 22 19.69 -5.00 -0.31
N SER A 23 20.13 -5.22 0.93
CA SER A 23 19.26 -5.67 1.98
C SER A 23 18.11 -4.68 1.90
N HIS A 24 17.15 -4.99 1.03
CA HIS A 24 15.77 -4.66 1.23
C HIS A 24 15.51 -5.27 2.59
N THR A 25 15.80 -4.50 3.64
CA THR A 25 15.14 -4.67 4.90
C THR A 25 13.69 -4.71 4.48
N VAL A 26 13.13 -5.93 4.49
CA VAL A 26 11.71 -6.17 4.31
C VAL A 26 11.09 -5.54 5.54
N PHE A 27 10.98 -4.21 5.51
CA PHE A 27 9.95 -3.51 6.20
C PHE A 27 8.71 -3.88 5.42
N ALA A 28 8.16 -5.05 5.73
CA ALA A 28 6.82 -5.37 5.29
C ALA A 28 5.98 -4.17 5.74
N PRO A 29 5.45 -3.34 4.82
CA PRO A 29 4.48 -2.36 5.24
C PRO A 29 3.42 -3.19 5.96
N ALA A 30 3.05 -2.79 7.18
CA ALA A 30 1.93 -3.42 7.85
C ALA A 30 0.78 -3.36 6.85
N GLU A 31 0.45 -4.51 6.24
CA GLU A 31 -0.58 -4.60 5.22
C GLU A 31 -1.79 -3.88 5.81
N PRO A 32 -2.30 -2.81 5.15
CA PRO A 32 -3.33 -1.99 5.74
C PRO A 32 -4.48 -2.93 6.11
N ALA A 33 -4.66 -3.12 7.41
CA ALA A 33 -5.62 -4.08 7.91
C ALA A 33 -6.97 -3.74 7.28
N MET A 34 -7.62 -4.74 6.70
CA MET A 34 -8.90 -4.55 6.06
C MET A 34 -9.85 -3.88 7.07
N PRO A 35 -10.49 -2.75 6.72
CA PRO A 35 -11.42 -2.10 7.63
C PRO A 35 -12.52 -3.08 8.00
N ARG A 36 -12.94 -3.11 9.27
CA ARG A 36 -14.02 -3.97 9.77
C ARG A 36 -15.37 -3.29 9.67
N PHE A 37 -15.39 -1.96 9.66
CA PHE A 37 -16.60 -1.17 9.50
C PHE A 37 -16.62 -0.40 8.17
N GLN A 38 -17.77 -0.41 7.50
CA GLN A 38 -18.06 0.33 6.29
C GLN A 38 -19.04 1.47 6.59
N VAL A 39 -18.76 2.66 6.06
CA VAL A 39 -19.68 3.80 6.09
C VAL A 39 -20.46 3.82 4.78
N ILE A 40 -21.79 3.70 4.85
CA ILE A 40 -22.67 3.60 3.68
C ILE A 40 -23.72 4.71 3.75
N LEU A 41 -23.93 5.44 2.65
CA LEU A 41 -25.03 6.40 2.57
C LEU A 41 -26.38 5.67 2.70
N ALA A 42 -27.23 6.17 3.59
CA ALA A 42 -28.55 5.65 3.88
C ALA A 42 -29.60 6.74 3.64
N GLY A 43 -30.33 6.62 2.55
CA GLY A 43 -31.32 7.63 2.14
C GLY A 43 -30.65 8.95 1.78
N ASN A 44 -31.25 10.07 2.21
CA ASN A 44 -30.92 11.38 1.69
C ASN A 44 -29.81 12.12 2.46
N ALA A 45 -29.60 11.80 3.74
CA ALA A 45 -28.70 12.58 4.60
C ALA A 45 -28.18 11.79 5.82
N PHE A 46 -28.20 10.46 5.79
CA PHE A 46 -27.69 9.63 6.87
C PHE A 46 -26.66 8.64 6.36
N PHE A 47 -25.82 8.17 7.25
CA PHE A 47 -24.76 7.22 6.98
C PHE A 47 -24.87 6.09 7.99
N HIS A 48 -24.99 4.86 7.51
CA HIS A 48 -24.91 3.66 8.33
C HIS A 48 -23.46 3.25 8.52
N ILE A 49 -23.11 2.86 9.74
CA ILE A 49 -21.83 2.22 10.05
C ILE A 49 -22.11 0.72 10.14
N LYS A 50 -21.77 -0.02 9.09
CA LYS A 50 -22.05 -1.45 8.95
C LYS A 50 -20.78 -2.26 9.24
N GLU A 51 -20.86 -3.23 10.12
CA GLU A 51 -19.80 -4.22 10.29
C GLU A 51 -19.76 -5.15 9.07
N ILE A 52 -18.58 -5.35 8.49
CA ILE A 52 -18.41 -6.08 7.22
C ILE A 52 -18.62 -7.58 7.42
N SER A 53 -18.11 -8.14 8.52
CA SER A 53 -18.19 -9.58 8.81
C SER A 53 -19.63 -10.06 9.07
N THR A 54 -20.39 -9.29 9.86
CA THR A 54 -21.75 -9.67 10.30
C THR A 54 -22.85 -9.02 9.46
N GLY A 55 -22.52 -7.91 8.78
CA GLY A 55 -23.49 -7.09 8.09
C GLY A 55 -24.37 -6.23 9.00
N HIS A 56 -24.15 -6.26 10.32
CA HIS A 56 -24.97 -5.50 11.27
C HIS A 56 -24.62 -4.02 11.28
N VAL A 57 -25.65 -3.18 11.42
CA VAL A 57 -25.48 -1.73 11.60
C VAL A 57 -25.16 -1.45 13.06
N ARG A 58 -23.99 -0.84 13.32
CA ARG A 58 -23.51 -0.47 14.65
C ARG A 58 -23.84 0.98 15.04
N GLY A 59 -24.32 1.79 14.09
CA GLY A 59 -24.76 3.15 14.35
C GLY A 59 -25.15 3.91 13.07
N PHE A 60 -25.61 5.14 13.27
CA PHE A 60 -26.01 6.06 12.21
C PHE A 60 -25.48 7.47 12.48
N ARG A 61 -25.08 8.22 11.45
CA ARG A 61 -24.73 9.66 11.57
C ARG A 61 -25.27 10.43 10.39
N SER A 62 -25.60 11.72 10.58
CA SER A 62 -26.03 12.58 9.48
C SER A 62 -24.87 13.18 8.69
N ASN A 63 -23.67 13.19 9.28
CA ASN A 63 -22.44 13.66 8.65
C ASN A 63 -21.50 12.50 8.33
N HIS A 64 -20.94 12.49 7.11
CA HIS A 64 -19.98 11.48 6.67
C HIS A 64 -18.73 11.46 7.57
N ASN A 65 -18.21 12.62 7.94
CA ASN A 65 -16.99 12.71 8.76
C ASN A 65 -17.20 12.13 10.16
N GLU A 66 -18.36 12.39 10.76
CA GLU A 66 -18.75 11.80 12.04
C GLU A 66 -18.96 10.30 11.94
N ALA A 67 -19.54 9.82 10.83
CA ALA A 67 -19.69 8.40 10.57
C ALA A 67 -18.33 7.70 10.48
N CYS A 68 -17.38 8.30 9.76
CA CYS A 68 -16.00 7.82 9.67
C CYS A 68 -15.28 7.86 11.02
N ALA A 69 -15.48 8.91 11.82
CA ALA A 69 -14.92 8.98 13.18
C ALA A 69 -15.46 7.86 14.08
N LEU A 70 -16.76 7.58 14.01
CA LEU A 70 -17.39 6.47 14.73
C LEU A 70 -16.85 5.12 14.27
N ALA A 71 -16.73 4.91 12.96
CA ALA A 71 -16.15 3.67 12.42
C ALA A 71 -14.76 3.41 13.00
N ARG A 72 -13.86 4.40 13.00
CA ARG A 72 -12.53 4.29 13.63
C ARG A 72 -12.59 4.00 15.13
N ALA A 73 -13.49 4.64 15.87
CA ALA A 73 -13.65 4.39 17.29
C ALA A 73 -14.17 2.97 17.61
N LEU A 74 -14.94 2.38 16.70
CA LEU A 74 -15.39 0.99 16.82
C LEU A 74 -14.24 0.00 16.53
N GLU A 75 -13.34 0.31 15.59
CA GLU A 75 -12.13 -0.48 15.34
C GLU A 75 -11.25 -0.56 16.61
N SER A 76 -11.13 0.53 17.36
CA SER A 76 -10.30 0.61 18.58
C SER A 76 -10.89 -0.04 19.83
N ARG A 77 -12.10 -0.60 19.76
CA ARG A 77 -12.80 -1.25 20.89
C ARG A 77 -12.66 -2.77 20.91
N CYS A 78 -11.82 -3.33 20.04
CA CYS A 78 -11.44 -4.74 20.02
C CYS A 78 -10.24 -5.00 20.91
#